data_AF-A0A920HWA0-F1
#
_entry.id   AF-A0A920HWA0-F1
#
_cell.length_a   1.000
_cell.length_b   1.000
_cell.length_c   1.000
_cell.angle_alpha   90.00
_cell.angle_beta   90.00
_cell.angle_gamma   90.00
#
_symmetry.space_group_name_H-M   'P 1'
#
loop_
_entity.id
_entity.type
_entity.pdbx_description
1 polymer ?
#
loop_
_entity_poly.entity_id
_entity_poly.type
_entity_poly.pdbx_seq_one_letter_code
_entity_poly.pdbx_strand_id
1 'polypeptide(L)'
;MGLIYSPHTSSGRIPTEGGLRLFVDAMLEIGNLTDTDQAAMKEQAMTNNMTLEDALSKASEMLSGLTNCTGVVSVNKDVKYVKHIEFVSLDKTKILVILVDEDGKVENRIINNSEGITASSLASASNYLNHHMRGLR
;
A
#
# COMPACT_ATOMS: atom_id res chain seq x y z
N MET A 1 -7.72 18.17 -38.72
CA MET A 1 -7.49 17.77 -37.32
C MET A 1 -6.86 18.95 -36.59
N GLY A 2 -7.57 19.55 -35.64
CA GLY A 2 -7.15 20.74 -34.92
C GLY A 2 -6.13 20.45 -33.83
N LEU A 3 -5.00 19.85 -34.18
CA LEU A 3 -3.97 19.43 -33.22
C LEU A 3 -3.11 20.60 -32.71
N ILE A 4 -3.12 21.73 -33.41
CA ILE A 4 -2.38 22.94 -33.07
C ILE A 4 -3.28 24.16 -33.28
N TYR A 5 -3.11 25.19 -32.43
CA TYR A 5 -3.83 26.46 -32.55
C TYR A 5 -2.87 27.65 -32.37
N SER A 6 -3.27 28.82 -32.88
CA SER A 6 -2.53 30.08 -32.70
C SER A 6 -3.36 31.03 -31.83
N PRO A 7 -2.86 31.48 -30.66
CA PRO A 7 -3.58 32.39 -29.78
C PRO A 7 -3.72 33.80 -30.38
N HIS A 8 -2.78 34.22 -31.23
CA HIS A 8 -2.84 35.46 -32.00
C HIS A 8 -2.35 35.24 -33.45
N THR A 9 -2.70 36.16 -34.34
CA THR A 9 -2.44 36.10 -35.79
C THR A 9 -0.96 36.10 -36.18
N SER A 10 -0.07 36.56 -35.30
CA SER A 10 1.39 36.60 -35.50
C SER A 10 2.16 35.69 -34.55
N SER A 11 1.49 34.85 -33.77
CA SER A 11 2.15 33.93 -32.83
C SER A 11 2.41 32.56 -33.45
N GLY A 12 3.47 31.89 -32.99
CA GLY A 12 3.72 30.47 -33.26
C GLY A 12 2.53 29.58 -32.87
N ARG A 13 2.51 28.35 -33.40
CA ARG A 13 1.43 27.39 -33.12
C ARG A 13 1.73 26.60 -31.85
N ILE A 14 0.72 26.46 -30.98
CA ILE A 14 0.78 25.72 -29.72
C ILE A 14 -0.06 24.45 -29.87
N PRO A 15 0.40 23.30 -29.36
CA PRO A 15 -0.41 22.08 -29.37
C PRO A 15 -1.71 22.26 -28.58
N THR A 16 -2.79 21.76 -29.15
CA THR A 16 -4.02 21.48 -28.40
C THR A 16 -3.81 20.26 -27.50
N GLU A 17 -4.74 20.00 -26.59
CA GLU A 17 -4.73 18.77 -25.76
C GLU A 17 -4.56 17.50 -26.61
N GLY A 18 -5.29 17.38 -27.71
CA GLY A 18 -5.15 16.25 -28.64
C GLY A 18 -3.80 16.19 -29.36
N GLY A 19 -3.20 17.34 -29.66
CA GLY A 19 -1.87 17.42 -30.26
C GLY A 19 -0.75 17.05 -29.28
N LEU A 20 -0.88 17.48 -28.02
CA LEU A 20 0.06 17.11 -26.96
C LEU A 20 -0.03 15.62 -26.63
N ARG A 21 -1.25 15.06 -26.53
CA ARG A 21 -1.46 13.63 -26.32
C ARG A 21 -0.81 12.79 -27.41
N LEU A 22 -1.03 13.13 -28.69
CA LEU A 22 -0.45 12.43 -29.82
C LEU A 22 1.09 12.49 -29.83
N PHE A 23 1.67 13.63 -29.42
CA PHE A 23 3.12 13.77 -29.26
C PHE A 23 3.67 12.87 -28.13
N VAL A 24 3.01 12.87 -26.97
CA VAL A 24 3.40 12.02 -25.83
C VAL A 24 3.27 10.53 -26.18
N ASP A 25 2.19 10.13 -26.85
CA ASP A 25 1.98 8.75 -27.29
C ASP A 25 3.10 8.28 -28.24
N ALA A 26 3.48 9.11 -29.21
CA ALA A 26 4.57 8.79 -30.12
C ALA A 26 5.95 8.73 -29.45
N MET A 27 6.17 9.47 -28.34
CA MET A 27 7.40 9.37 -27.56
C MET A 27 7.44 8.12 -26.67
N LEU A 28 6.28 7.66 -26.16
CA LEU A 28 6.18 6.48 -25.30
C LEU A 28 6.37 5.14 -26.05
N GLU A 29 6.29 5.13 -27.39
CA GLU A 29 6.68 3.96 -28.19
C GLU A 29 8.20 3.69 -28.14
N ILE A 30 8.99 4.61 -27.59
CA ILE A 30 10.45 4.50 -27.43
C ILE A 30 10.78 4.37 -25.94
N GLY A 31 11.07 3.15 -25.49
CA GLY A 31 11.83 2.93 -24.25
C GLY A 31 11.10 2.15 -23.17
N ASN A 32 11.24 0.82 -23.22
CA ASN A 32 11.13 0.01 -22.00
C ASN A 32 12.37 0.25 -21.14
N LEU A 33 12.22 0.18 -19.81
CA LEU A 33 13.37 0.17 -18.92
C LEU A 33 14.30 -0.99 -19.27
N THR A 34 15.61 -0.72 -19.32
CA THR A 34 16.61 -1.77 -19.50
C THR A 34 16.61 -2.71 -18.29
N ASP A 35 17.02 -3.97 -18.49
CA ASP A 35 17.10 -4.93 -17.38
C ASP A 35 18.04 -4.44 -16.27
N THR A 36 19.07 -3.67 -16.63
CA THR A 36 19.99 -3.01 -15.69
C THR A 36 19.31 -1.94 -14.85
N ASP A 37 18.48 -1.10 -15.45
CA ASP A 37 17.73 -0.07 -14.71
C ASP A 37 16.71 -0.72 -13.78
N GLN A 38 16.03 -1.77 -14.24
CA GLN A 38 15.09 -2.53 -13.41
C GLN A 38 15.78 -3.21 -12.21
N ALA A 39 16.97 -3.76 -12.41
CA ALA A 39 17.75 -4.39 -11.34
C ALA A 39 18.20 -3.36 -10.29
N ALA A 40 18.72 -2.20 -10.73
CA ALA A 40 19.14 -1.12 -9.83
C ALA A 40 17.97 -0.56 -9.01
N MET A 41 16.78 -0.39 -9.63
CA MET A 41 15.57 0.04 -8.93
C MET A 41 15.11 -1.00 -7.88
N LYS A 42 15.18 -2.30 -8.21
CA LYS A 42 14.85 -3.38 -7.26
C LYS A 42 15.81 -3.42 -6.09
N GLU A 43 17.11 -3.25 -6.33
CA GLU A 43 18.12 -3.23 -5.26
C GLU A 43 17.91 -2.03 -4.32
N GLN A 44 17.60 -0.85 -4.85
CA GLN A 44 17.27 0.33 -4.05
C GLN A 44 15.97 0.19 -3.24
N ALA A 45 15.00 -0.56 -3.76
CA ALA A 45 13.73 -0.86 -3.09
C ALA A 45 13.88 -1.95 -2.01
N MET A 46 14.83 -2.88 -2.14
CA MET A 46 15.06 -4.00 -1.20
C MET A 46 16.00 -3.64 -0.04
N THR A 47 16.04 -2.38 0.39
CA THR A 47 16.83 -2.02 1.57
C THR A 47 16.15 -2.60 2.82
N ASN A 48 16.69 -3.71 3.32
CA ASN A 48 16.12 -4.50 4.43
C ASN A 48 15.75 -3.63 5.63
N ASN A 49 14.51 -3.79 6.12
CA ASN A 49 13.84 -3.15 7.28
C ASN A 49 13.00 -1.89 7.06
N MET A 50 12.60 -1.52 5.84
CA MET A 50 11.62 -0.45 5.63
C MET A 50 10.17 -0.94 5.70
N THR A 51 9.31 -0.14 6.32
CA THR A 51 7.85 -0.41 6.32
C THR A 51 7.27 -0.14 4.93
N LEU A 52 6.05 -0.63 4.67
CA LEU A 52 5.35 -0.35 3.42
C LEU A 52 5.14 1.16 3.23
N GLU A 53 4.81 1.85 4.31
CA GLU A 53 4.65 3.30 4.34
C GLU A 53 5.95 4.03 3.95
N ASP A 54 7.09 3.61 4.50
CA ASP A 54 8.40 4.18 4.15
C ASP A 54 8.75 3.96 2.68
N ALA A 55 8.47 2.76 2.16
CA ALA A 55 8.71 2.43 0.76
C ALA A 55 7.85 3.29 -0.18
N LEU A 56 6.59 3.53 0.18
CA LEU A 56 5.68 4.39 -0.60
C LEU A 56 6.10 5.86 -0.57
N SER A 57 6.53 6.36 0.60
CA SER A 57 7.05 7.73 0.71
C SER A 57 8.28 7.92 -0.17
N LYS A 58 9.24 6.99 -0.09
CA LYS A 58 10.48 7.02 -0.88
C LYS A 58 10.21 6.93 -2.38
N ALA A 59 9.25 6.11 -2.80
CA ALA A 59 8.83 6.04 -4.20
C ALA A 59 8.21 7.36 -4.68
N SER A 60 7.34 7.98 -3.86
CA SER A 60 6.73 9.27 -4.18
C SER A 60 7.76 10.40 -4.29
N GLU A 61 8.73 10.44 -3.38
CA GLU A 61 9.85 11.39 -3.41
C GLU A 61 10.72 11.22 -4.66
N MET A 62 11.07 9.97 -5.00
CA MET A 62 11.86 9.68 -6.19
C MET A 62 11.14 10.11 -7.48
N LEU A 63 9.86 9.79 -7.61
CA LEU A 63 9.05 10.21 -8.76
C LEU A 63 8.92 11.74 -8.84
N SER A 64 8.72 12.40 -7.71
CA SER A 64 8.61 13.85 -7.66
C SER A 64 9.94 14.53 -8.04
N GLY A 65 11.07 14.00 -7.56
CA GLY A 65 12.40 14.50 -7.89
C GLY A 65 12.80 14.32 -9.35
N LEU A 66 12.34 13.24 -10.01
CA LEU A 66 12.63 12.99 -11.43
C LEU A 66 11.76 13.84 -12.37
N THR A 67 10.52 14.13 -11.99
CA THR A 67 9.52 14.77 -12.87
C THR A 67 9.30 16.25 -12.57
N ASN A 68 9.84 16.77 -11.46
CA ASN A 68 9.48 18.08 -10.91
C ASN A 68 7.96 18.27 -10.74
N CYS A 69 7.22 17.17 -10.62
CA CYS A 69 5.78 17.13 -10.49
C CYS A 69 5.40 16.46 -9.17
N THR A 70 4.15 16.59 -8.75
CA THR A 70 3.64 15.85 -7.58
C THR A 70 3.50 14.37 -7.94
N GLY A 71 4.30 13.51 -7.30
CA GLY A 71 4.11 12.07 -7.31
C GLY A 71 2.98 11.65 -6.37
N VAL A 72 2.11 10.75 -6.83
CA VAL A 72 1.11 10.10 -5.98
C VAL A 72 1.29 8.59 -6.13
N VAL A 73 1.43 7.90 -5.00
CA VAL A 73 1.52 6.45 -4.94
C VAL A 73 0.36 5.93 -4.10
N SER A 74 -0.36 4.94 -4.62
CA SER A 74 -1.47 4.30 -3.92
C SER A 74 -1.29 2.80 -3.93
N VAL A 75 -1.59 2.15 -2.82
CA VAL A 75 -1.65 0.70 -2.71
C VAL A 75 -3.03 0.33 -2.19
N ASN A 76 -3.58 -0.76 -2.70
CA ASN A 76 -4.70 -1.38 -2.03
C ASN A 76 -4.17 -2.01 -0.75
N LYS A 77 -4.70 -1.55 0.39
CA LYS A 77 -4.42 -2.19 1.68
C LYS A 77 -5.24 -3.47 1.71
N ASP A 78 -4.64 -4.58 1.32
CA ASP A 78 -5.29 -5.87 1.45
C ASP A 78 -5.70 -6.05 2.92
N VAL A 79 -7.01 -6.20 3.14
CA VAL A 79 -7.54 -6.52 4.45
C VAL A 79 -7.06 -7.93 4.73
N LYS A 80 -6.01 -8.06 5.54
CA LYS A 80 -5.50 -9.37 5.96
C LYS A 80 -6.61 -10.12 6.69
N TYR A 81 -7.09 -11.18 6.08
CA TYR A 81 -8.08 -12.05 6.69
C TYR A 81 -7.45 -12.76 7.89
N VAL A 82 -8.09 -12.61 9.06
CA VAL A 82 -7.65 -13.28 10.29
C VAL A 82 -8.16 -14.71 10.24
N LYS A 83 -7.23 -15.65 10.09
CA LYS A 83 -7.50 -17.09 10.12
C LYS A 83 -7.82 -17.60 11.52
N HIS A 84 -7.12 -17.04 12.53
CA HIS A 84 -7.30 -17.45 13.92
C HIS A 84 -7.02 -16.30 14.89
N ILE A 85 -7.81 -16.22 15.97
CA ILE A 85 -7.57 -15.31 17.09
C ILE A 85 -7.67 -16.03 18.42
N GLU A 86 -6.73 -15.79 19.33
CA GLU A 86 -6.72 -16.37 20.67
C GLU A 86 -6.39 -15.31 21.73
N PHE A 87 -7.14 -15.33 22.84
CA PHE A 87 -6.90 -14.48 23.99
C PHE A 87 -6.34 -15.30 25.15
N VAL A 88 -5.18 -14.90 25.65
CA VAL A 88 -4.52 -15.51 26.81
C VAL A 88 -4.37 -14.47 27.91
N SER A 89 -4.93 -14.72 29.10
CA SER A 89 -4.74 -13.83 30.25
C SER A 89 -3.29 -13.95 30.73
N LEU A 90 -2.54 -12.85 30.74
CA LEU A 90 -1.17 -12.83 31.27
C LEU A 90 -1.17 -12.57 32.78
N ASP A 91 -1.99 -11.61 33.20
CA ASP A 91 -2.22 -11.27 34.61
C ASP A 91 -3.64 -10.68 34.77
N LYS A 92 -3.92 -10.00 35.89
CA LYS A 92 -5.24 -9.40 36.14
C LYS A 92 -5.53 -8.18 35.26
N THR A 93 -4.52 -7.52 34.73
CA THR A 93 -4.61 -6.25 34.00
C THR A 93 -4.16 -6.35 32.55
N LYS A 94 -3.69 -7.52 32.09
CA LYS A 94 -3.17 -7.73 30.73
C LYS A 94 -3.66 -9.02 30.09
N ILE A 95 -4.00 -8.91 28.82
CA ILE A 95 -4.35 -10.04 27.94
C ILE A 95 -3.41 -10.00 26.74
N LEU A 96 -2.84 -11.16 26.40
CA LEU A 96 -2.18 -11.40 25.13
C LEU A 96 -3.22 -11.81 24.09
N VAL A 97 -3.28 -11.06 22.99
CA VAL A 97 -4.03 -11.38 21.78
C VAL A 97 -3.05 -11.95 20.77
N ILE A 98 -3.30 -13.18 20.33
CA ILE A 98 -2.55 -13.87 19.28
C ILE A 98 -3.44 -13.85 18.04
N LEU A 99 -2.98 -13.21 16.96
CA LEU A 99 -3.65 -13.20 15.67
C LEU A 99 -2.81 -13.99 14.66
N VAL A 100 -3.46 -14.85 13.89
CA VAL A 100 -2.85 -15.57 12.77
C VAL A 100 -3.59 -15.17 11.51
N ASP A 101 -2.88 -14.64 10.51
CA ASP A 101 -3.46 -14.36 9.20
C ASP A 101 -3.52 -15.63 8.31
N GLU A 102 -4.22 -15.54 7.17
CA GLU A 102 -4.30 -16.63 6.20
C GLU A 102 -2.93 -17.09 5.67
N ASP A 103 -1.97 -16.17 5.60
CA ASP A 103 -0.58 -16.44 5.18
C ASP A 103 0.26 -17.11 6.29
N GLY A 104 -0.32 -17.30 7.48
CA GLY A 104 0.34 -17.94 8.62
C GLY A 104 1.27 -17.00 9.41
N LYS A 105 1.26 -15.69 9.14
CA LYS A 105 1.95 -14.69 9.94
C LYS A 105 1.24 -14.56 11.29
N VAL A 106 2.03 -14.61 12.36
CA VAL A 106 1.54 -14.47 13.74
C VAL A 106 1.83 -13.05 14.24
N GLU A 107 0.82 -12.39 14.77
CA GLU A 107 0.94 -11.10 15.46
C GLU A 107 0.49 -11.22 16.92
N ASN A 108 1.36 -10.77 17.82
CA ASN A 108 1.13 -10.79 19.27
C ASN A 108 0.90 -9.37 19.77
N ARG A 109 -0.26 -9.11 20.37
CA ARG A 109 -0.61 -7.80 20.95
C ARG A 109 -1.01 -7.93 22.41
N ILE A 110 -0.42 -7.13 23.27
CA ILE A 110 -0.84 -7.04 24.67
C ILE A 110 -1.87 -5.92 24.78
N ILE A 111 -3.04 -6.23 25.34
CA ILE A 111 -4.10 -5.27 25.64
C ILE A 111 -4.35 -5.21 27.15
N ASN A 112 -4.86 -4.09 27.62
CA ASN A 112 -5.24 -3.95 29.01
C ASN A 112 -6.56 -4.68 29.27
N ASN A 113 -6.58 -5.49 30.32
CA ASN A 113 -7.76 -6.13 30.84
C ASN A 113 -8.54 -5.15 31.72
N SER A 114 -9.80 -4.90 31.40
CA SER A 114 -10.70 -4.19 32.31
C SER A 114 -11.09 -5.10 33.47
N GLU A 115 -11.27 -4.54 34.67
CA GLU A 115 -11.73 -5.32 35.83
C GLU A 115 -13.00 -6.10 35.51
N GLY A 116 -13.01 -7.41 35.80
CA GLY A 116 -14.18 -8.28 35.65
C GLY A 116 -14.21 -9.21 34.45
N ILE A 117 -13.22 -9.17 33.54
CA ILE A 117 -13.13 -10.16 32.45
C ILE A 117 -12.53 -11.46 33.00
N THR A 118 -13.26 -12.56 32.80
CA THR A 118 -12.85 -13.90 33.24
C THR A 118 -12.20 -14.68 32.09
N ALA A 119 -11.41 -15.70 32.43
CA ALA A 119 -10.85 -16.62 31.43
C ALA A 119 -11.94 -17.30 30.57
N SER A 120 -13.10 -17.60 31.15
CA SER A 120 -14.25 -18.15 30.42
C SER A 120 -14.82 -17.16 29.39
N SER A 121 -14.88 -15.87 29.76
CA SER A 121 -15.29 -14.80 28.84
C SER A 121 -14.32 -14.65 27.68
N LEU A 122 -13.01 -14.73 27.95
CA LEU A 122 -11.97 -14.70 26.90
C LEU A 122 -12.07 -15.89 25.96
N ALA A 123 -12.23 -17.10 26.49
CA ALA A 123 -12.41 -18.30 25.68
C ALA A 123 -13.68 -18.21 24.81
N SER A 124 -14.77 -17.68 25.38
CA SER A 124 -16.02 -17.44 24.64
C SER A 124 -15.84 -16.42 23.53
N ALA A 125 -15.09 -15.34 23.79
CA ALA A 125 -14.75 -14.33 22.79
C ALA A 125 -13.88 -14.90 21.67
N SER A 126 -12.84 -15.68 22.00
CA SER A 126 -12.03 -16.41 21.01
C SER A 126 -12.92 -17.27 20.11
N ASN A 127 -13.78 -18.10 20.70
CA ASN A 127 -14.66 -18.99 19.95
C ASN A 127 -15.63 -18.21 19.05
N TYR A 128 -16.23 -17.14 19.57
CA TYR A 128 -17.17 -16.30 18.82
C TYR A 128 -16.50 -15.65 17.61
N LEU A 129 -15.33 -15.01 17.81
CA LEU A 129 -14.60 -14.35 16.72
C LEU A 129 -14.11 -15.37 15.69
N ASN A 130 -13.52 -16.49 16.12
CA ASN A 130 -13.09 -17.54 15.19
C ASN A 130 -14.27 -18.11 14.38
N HIS A 131 -15.44 -18.26 14.98
CA HIS A 131 -16.63 -18.74 14.28
C HIS A 131 -17.12 -17.73 13.24
N HIS A 132 -17.18 -16.44 13.59
CA HIS A 132 -17.62 -15.40 12.66
C HIS A 132 -16.62 -15.11 11.55
N MET A 133 -15.33 -15.17 11.84
CA MET A 133 -14.27 -14.81 10.90
C MET A 133 -13.96 -15.91 9.87
N ARG A 134 -14.32 -17.18 10.16
CA ARG A 134 -14.09 -18.35 9.28
C ARG A 134 -14.77 -18.30 7.89
N GLY A 135 -15.52 -17.26 7.57
CA GLY A 135 -16.21 -17.10 6.28
C GLY A 135 -16.04 -15.74 5.61
N LEU A 136 -15.29 -14.80 6.22
CA LEU A 136 -14.93 -13.55 5.54
C LEU A 136 -13.74 -13.85 4.63
N ARG A 137 -14.01 -13.92 3.32
CA ARG A 137 -13.06 -14.04 2.21
C ARG A 137 -13.31 -12.90 1.23
#